data_AF-A0A7Z9UZ42-F1
#
_entry.id   AF-A0A7Z9UZ42-F1
#
_cell.length_a   1.000
_cell.length_b   1.000
_cell.length_c   1.000
_cell.angle_alpha   90.00
_cell.angle_beta   90.00
_cell.angle_gamma   90.00
#
_symmetry.space_group_name_H-M   'P 1'
#
loop_
_entity.id
_entity.type
_entity.pdbx_description
1 polymer ?
#
loop_
_entity_poly.entity_id
_entity_poly.type
_entity_poly.pdbx_seq_one_letter_code
_entity_poly.pdbx_strand_id
1 'polypeptide(L)'
;MTTETKIPDALDHVRISLFDNATSTKPQKNISIHELLSLIKNPQDKIQEQIESLRQHLMKGDEEKYKHGKKKLVAVTVSGTFSRRKTADLLDHSGILQIDIDKVENPSMLRDKIVQDQHILSAFLSPSNQGVKALMFIPADHSVHKEVFMAADSYFKEHYNVQIDKSCKDVSRLMFLSYDPDLKTNPNAVPFELPEDNLLFDASDVTSIENSDCERAKVALEKISPEEYGTWINAGMALKDHLGQSGFPLWCSWSKSSSKYNQKEMQGKWDSFTGGNITAATLFYMASDTLKDSVDFTTNNGTKKKREYENSELLWPELVPLMREEEEPRPYPIDALGEVIKEAVIECKSFGKQPLAMISSAALATASIACQGHVDVARDSENIGPISLYFLTIAESGERKTGTDRIFSKPLEEWQRKVAKEMQNEIIESRAMLDAWKSERTALLSQIKQEKNKKLTKDYSTEKNVKISEGIKLSNRDRCDVPLAKTPQASSEDLLAFEPEKVI
;
A
#
# COMPACT_ATOMS: atom_id res chain seq x y z
N MET A 1 -18.41 -39.93 -15.03
CA MET A 1 -16.95 -40.04 -14.85
C MET A 1 -16.63 -39.35 -13.54
N THR A 2 -16.17 -40.08 -12.53
CA THR A 2 -15.68 -39.50 -11.27
C THR A 2 -14.42 -38.70 -11.57
N THR A 3 -14.57 -37.37 -11.75
CA THR A 3 -13.44 -36.46 -11.88
C THR A 3 -12.68 -36.46 -10.57
N GLU A 4 -11.59 -37.22 -10.51
CA GLU A 4 -10.64 -37.16 -9.40
C GLU A 4 -10.22 -35.71 -9.19
N THR A 5 -10.28 -35.26 -7.94
CA THR A 5 -9.83 -33.96 -7.51
C THR A 5 -8.30 -33.96 -7.53
N LYS A 6 -7.69 -33.57 -8.65
CA LYS A 6 -6.23 -33.53 -8.80
C LYS A 6 -5.68 -32.13 -8.55
N ILE A 7 -4.52 -32.07 -7.90
CA ILE A 7 -3.73 -30.86 -7.62
C ILE A 7 -2.29 -31.09 -8.12
N PRO A 8 -1.43 -30.05 -8.19
CA PRO A 8 -0.03 -30.24 -8.55
C PRO A 8 0.70 -31.18 -7.58
N ASP A 9 1.48 -32.13 -8.10
CA ASP A 9 2.24 -33.14 -7.32
C ASP A 9 3.17 -32.49 -6.28
N ALA A 10 3.67 -31.29 -6.55
CA ALA A 10 4.49 -30.51 -5.62
C ALA A 10 3.79 -30.21 -4.27
N LEU A 11 2.46 -30.31 -4.21
CA LEU A 11 1.65 -30.03 -3.04
C LEU A 11 1.14 -31.29 -2.31
N ASP A 12 1.50 -32.49 -2.76
CA ASP A 12 1.02 -33.74 -2.16
C ASP A 12 1.44 -33.92 -0.70
N HIS A 13 2.62 -33.40 -0.35
CA HIS A 13 3.15 -33.45 1.01
C HIS A 13 2.74 -32.26 1.87
N VAL A 14 2.18 -31.20 1.26
CA VAL A 14 1.82 -29.97 1.95
C VAL A 14 0.68 -30.21 2.93
N ARG A 15 0.85 -29.63 4.12
CA ARG A 15 -0.13 -29.71 5.21
C ARG A 15 -0.61 -28.33 5.60
N ILE A 16 -1.84 -28.27 6.09
CA ILE A 16 -2.45 -27.06 6.65
C ILE A 16 -3.13 -27.38 7.97
N SER A 17 -3.21 -26.39 8.86
CA SER A 17 -3.84 -26.57 10.17
C SER A 17 -5.36 -26.45 10.09
N LEU A 18 -6.06 -27.43 10.68
CA LEU A 18 -7.51 -27.47 10.84
C LEU A 18 -7.91 -27.10 12.27
N PHE A 19 -8.97 -26.33 12.39
CA PHE A 19 -9.51 -25.78 13.64
C PHE A 19 -11.00 -26.11 13.76
N ASP A 20 -11.46 -26.43 14.96
CA ASP A 20 -12.86 -26.77 15.19
C ASP A 20 -13.82 -25.62 14.84
N ASN A 21 -13.41 -24.37 15.08
CA ASN A 21 -14.23 -23.18 14.83
C ASN A 21 -13.42 -21.86 14.87
N ALA A 22 -14.10 -20.73 14.70
CA ALA A 22 -13.50 -19.39 14.69
C ALA A 22 -12.81 -18.99 16.01
N THR A 23 -13.17 -19.59 17.15
CA THR A 23 -12.60 -19.25 18.46
C THR A 23 -11.42 -20.14 18.85
N SER A 24 -11.22 -21.26 18.16
CA SER A 24 -10.09 -22.17 18.41
C SER A 24 -8.75 -21.50 18.11
N THR A 25 -7.90 -21.42 19.12
CA THR A 25 -6.55 -20.83 19.00
C THR A 25 -5.46 -21.86 18.76
N LYS A 26 -5.74 -23.15 18.97
CA LYS A 26 -4.84 -24.26 18.68
C LYS A 26 -5.44 -25.13 17.57
N PRO A 27 -4.61 -25.66 16.65
CA PRO A 27 -5.10 -26.59 15.65
C PRO A 27 -5.55 -27.89 16.32
N GLN A 28 -6.60 -28.49 15.77
CA GLN A 28 -7.04 -29.83 16.14
C GLN A 28 -6.09 -30.87 15.54
N LYS A 29 -5.75 -30.70 14.26
CA LYS A 29 -4.81 -31.54 13.50
C LYS A 29 -4.33 -30.80 12.25
N ASN A 30 -3.32 -31.36 11.59
CA ASN A 30 -2.92 -30.94 10.24
C ASN A 30 -3.50 -31.91 9.21
N ILE A 31 -4.01 -31.38 8.10
CA ILE A 31 -4.62 -32.15 7.00
C ILE A 31 -3.89 -31.85 5.68
N SER A 32 -3.97 -32.76 4.71
CA SER A 32 -3.49 -32.52 3.35
C SER A 32 -4.45 -31.63 2.55
N ILE A 33 -3.99 -31.09 1.42
CA ILE A 33 -4.86 -30.33 0.49
C ILE A 33 -5.91 -31.23 -0.14
N HIS A 34 -5.56 -32.48 -0.48
CA HIS A 34 -6.52 -33.50 -0.93
C HIS A 34 -7.65 -33.74 0.08
N GLU A 35 -7.30 -33.86 1.37
CA GLU A 35 -8.29 -33.98 2.45
C GLU A 35 -9.19 -32.73 2.54
N LEU A 36 -8.63 -31.52 2.45
CA LEU A 36 -9.42 -30.28 2.45
C LEU A 36 -10.43 -30.26 1.30
N LEU A 37 -9.97 -30.54 0.07
CA LEU A 37 -10.83 -30.49 -1.11
C LEU A 37 -11.91 -31.59 -1.07
N SER A 38 -11.58 -32.76 -0.54
CA SER A 38 -12.54 -33.83 -0.27
C SER A 38 -13.61 -33.39 0.73
N LEU A 39 -13.22 -32.72 1.83
CA LEU A 39 -14.14 -32.17 2.82
C LEU A 39 -15.05 -31.07 2.27
N ILE A 40 -14.60 -30.30 1.27
CA ILE A 40 -15.44 -29.27 0.63
C ILE A 40 -16.44 -29.90 -0.36
N LYS A 41 -15.98 -30.89 -1.13
CA LYS A 41 -16.79 -31.53 -2.17
C LYS A 41 -17.81 -32.50 -1.60
N ASN A 42 -17.39 -33.33 -0.65
CA ASN A 42 -18.19 -34.38 0.00
C ASN A 42 -17.99 -34.35 1.53
N PRO A 43 -18.46 -33.30 2.22
CA PRO A 43 -18.41 -33.23 3.68
C PRO A 43 -19.24 -34.35 4.34
N GLN A 44 -18.99 -34.57 5.63
CA GLN A 44 -19.90 -35.37 6.46
C GLN A 44 -21.27 -34.70 6.55
N ASP A 45 -22.35 -35.49 6.62
CA ASP A 45 -23.75 -35.01 6.66
C ASP A 45 -23.96 -33.86 7.66
N LYS A 46 -23.41 -33.99 8.87
CA LYS A 46 -23.52 -32.95 9.92
C LYS A 46 -22.95 -31.59 9.48
N ILE A 47 -21.83 -31.59 8.77
CA ILE A 47 -21.19 -30.36 8.26
C ILE A 47 -22.00 -29.79 7.10
N GLN A 48 -22.48 -30.67 6.21
CA GLN A 48 -23.33 -30.28 5.10
C GLN A 48 -24.63 -29.61 5.59
N GLU A 49 -25.36 -30.28 6.49
CA GLU A 49 -26.58 -29.77 7.12
C GLU A 49 -26.35 -28.42 7.81
N GLN A 50 -25.19 -28.27 8.49
CA GLN A 50 -24.82 -27.01 9.12
C GLN A 50 -24.67 -25.88 8.08
N ILE A 51 -23.98 -26.12 6.97
CA ILE A 51 -23.79 -25.12 5.91
C ILE A 51 -25.11 -24.81 5.19
N GLU A 52 -25.92 -25.82 4.89
CA GLU A 52 -27.24 -25.64 4.27
C GLU A 52 -28.19 -24.85 5.16
N SER A 53 -28.20 -25.11 6.47
CA SER A 53 -28.95 -24.31 7.45
C SER A 53 -28.52 -22.84 7.47
N LEU A 54 -27.21 -22.56 7.36
CA LEU A 54 -26.70 -21.19 7.23
C LEU A 54 -27.22 -20.49 5.97
N ARG A 55 -27.27 -21.20 4.84
CA ARG A 55 -27.83 -20.67 3.59
C ARG A 55 -29.32 -20.37 3.72
N GLN A 56 -30.07 -21.24 4.40
CA GLN A 56 -31.49 -21.00 4.68
C GLN A 56 -31.73 -19.76 5.55
N HIS A 57 -30.86 -19.49 6.52
CA HIS A 57 -30.93 -18.25 7.32
C HIS A 57 -30.76 -17.00 6.44
N LEU A 58 -29.81 -17.00 5.51
CA LEU A 58 -29.64 -15.89 4.56
C LEU A 58 -30.83 -15.73 3.62
N MET A 59 -31.41 -16.83 3.11
CA MET A 59 -32.62 -16.77 2.28
C MET A 59 -33.82 -16.16 3.03
N LYS A 60 -33.87 -16.33 4.35
CA LYS A 60 -34.89 -15.72 5.23
C LYS A 60 -34.54 -14.30 5.67
N GLY A 61 -33.40 -13.74 5.23
CA GLY A 61 -32.93 -12.41 5.63
C GLY A 61 -32.32 -12.33 7.04
N ASP A 62 -32.04 -13.46 7.69
CA ASP A 62 -31.50 -13.51 9.05
C ASP A 62 -29.96 -13.52 9.04
N GLU A 63 -29.37 -12.37 8.69
CA GLU A 63 -27.91 -12.21 8.60
C GLU A 63 -27.18 -12.46 9.92
N GLU A 64 -27.81 -12.13 11.05
CA GLU A 64 -27.19 -12.27 12.37
C GLU A 64 -27.06 -13.74 12.79
N LYS A 65 -28.09 -14.56 12.54
CA LYS A 65 -27.96 -16.02 12.72
C LYS A 65 -26.92 -16.61 11.79
N TYR A 66 -26.84 -16.15 10.54
CA TYR A 66 -25.78 -16.57 9.63
C TYR A 66 -24.38 -16.24 10.18
N LYS A 67 -24.13 -14.99 10.58
CA LYS A 67 -22.82 -14.58 11.12
C LYS A 67 -22.45 -15.37 12.38
N HIS A 68 -23.40 -15.59 13.29
CA HIS A 68 -23.16 -16.34 14.51
C HIS A 68 -22.90 -17.83 14.23
N GLY A 69 -23.68 -18.44 13.34
CA GLY A 69 -23.51 -19.84 12.99
C GLY A 69 -22.26 -20.11 12.14
N LYS A 70 -21.88 -19.20 11.24
CA LYS A 70 -20.63 -19.27 10.45
C LYS A 70 -19.39 -19.39 11.36
N LYS A 71 -19.37 -18.68 12.49
CA LYS A 71 -18.27 -18.77 13.47
C LYS A 71 -18.11 -20.16 14.09
N LYS A 72 -19.12 -21.02 14.02
CA LYS A 72 -19.12 -22.41 14.53
C LYS A 72 -18.71 -23.43 13.47
N LEU A 73 -18.46 -23.02 12.23
CA LEU A 73 -17.97 -23.92 11.19
C LEU A 73 -16.50 -24.27 11.44
N VAL A 74 -16.15 -25.51 11.12
CA VAL A 74 -14.75 -25.94 10.97
C VAL A 74 -14.04 -24.98 10.02
N ALA A 75 -12.78 -24.68 10.34
CA ALA A 75 -11.97 -23.75 9.54
C ALA A 75 -10.54 -24.26 9.40
N VAL A 76 -9.83 -23.76 8.39
CA VAL A 76 -8.42 -24.08 8.15
C VAL A 76 -7.61 -22.80 7.97
N THR A 77 -6.31 -22.84 8.23
CA THR A 77 -5.36 -21.81 7.78
C THR A 77 -4.72 -22.27 6.50
N VAL A 78 -5.26 -21.82 5.36
CA VAL A 78 -4.79 -22.25 4.04
C VAL A 78 -3.30 -21.99 3.86
N SER A 79 -2.79 -20.86 4.37
CA SER A 79 -1.40 -20.44 4.16
C SER A 79 -0.37 -21.30 4.87
N GLY A 80 -0.73 -22.19 5.80
CA GLY A 80 0.26 -23.05 6.44
C GLY A 80 -0.18 -23.81 7.68
N THR A 81 0.82 -24.40 8.34
CA THR A 81 0.65 -25.06 9.64
C THR A 81 1.12 -24.18 10.79
N PHE A 82 0.47 -24.32 11.94
CA PHE A 82 0.66 -23.43 13.07
C PHE A 82 0.72 -24.21 14.38
N SER A 83 1.53 -23.76 15.34
CA SER A 83 1.43 -24.28 16.72
C SER A 83 0.26 -23.63 17.47
N ARG A 84 0.00 -22.35 17.19
CA ARG A 84 -1.21 -21.61 17.56
C ARG A 84 -1.57 -20.65 16.44
N ARG A 85 -2.84 -20.25 16.35
CA ARG A 85 -3.35 -19.38 15.30
C ARG A 85 -2.90 -17.92 15.47
N LYS A 86 -1.64 -17.68 15.15
CA LYS A 86 -0.99 -16.37 15.15
C LYS A 86 0.19 -16.41 14.18
N THR A 87 0.45 -15.30 13.47
CA THR A 87 1.57 -15.18 12.51
C THR A 87 2.92 -15.64 13.08
N ALA A 88 3.24 -15.26 14.32
CA ALA A 88 4.50 -15.63 14.97
C ALA A 88 4.65 -17.13 15.30
N ASP A 89 3.54 -17.87 15.26
CA ASP A 89 3.48 -19.29 15.60
C ASP A 89 3.34 -20.17 14.33
N LEU A 90 3.59 -19.60 13.14
CA LEU A 90 3.69 -20.31 11.86
C LEU A 90 4.87 -21.31 11.92
N LEU A 91 4.60 -22.55 11.55
CA LEU A 91 5.60 -23.63 11.53
C LEU A 91 6.12 -23.87 10.11
N ASP A 92 5.21 -23.96 9.15
CA ASP A 92 5.53 -24.19 7.75
C ASP A 92 4.53 -23.48 6.85
N HIS A 93 5.02 -22.84 5.80
CA HIS A 93 4.20 -22.10 4.84
C HIS A 93 3.81 -23.03 3.69
N SER A 94 2.51 -23.16 3.43
CA SER A 94 1.97 -24.13 2.48
C SER A 94 2.30 -23.84 1.00
N GLY A 95 2.69 -22.61 0.68
CA GLY A 95 2.75 -22.14 -0.71
C GLY A 95 1.35 -21.90 -1.30
N ILE A 96 0.33 -21.69 -0.47
CA ILE A 96 -1.04 -21.48 -0.93
C ILE A 96 -1.58 -20.18 -0.35
N LEU A 97 -2.19 -19.37 -1.20
CA LEU A 97 -2.89 -18.15 -0.82
C LEU A 97 -4.40 -18.36 -0.90
N GLN A 98 -5.12 -17.93 0.14
CA GLN A 98 -6.58 -17.89 0.12
C GLN A 98 -7.06 -16.66 -0.66
N ILE A 99 -7.85 -16.90 -1.70
CA ILE A 99 -8.61 -15.88 -2.41
C ILE A 99 -10.06 -15.95 -1.96
N ASP A 100 -10.62 -14.81 -1.52
CA ASP A 100 -12.01 -14.70 -1.06
C ASP A 100 -12.69 -13.54 -1.76
N ILE A 101 -13.73 -13.85 -2.55
CA ILE A 101 -14.48 -12.88 -3.34
C ILE A 101 -15.93 -12.93 -2.88
N ASP A 102 -16.34 -11.89 -2.16
CA ASP A 102 -17.70 -11.77 -1.63
C ASP A 102 -18.64 -11.07 -2.62
N LYS A 103 -19.95 -11.34 -2.50
CA LYS A 103 -21.04 -10.64 -3.22
C LYS A 103 -20.89 -10.68 -4.75
N VAL A 104 -20.81 -11.87 -5.30
CA VAL A 104 -20.74 -12.11 -6.75
C VAL A 104 -22.14 -12.36 -7.31
N GLU A 105 -22.46 -11.75 -8.45
CA GLU A 105 -23.77 -11.92 -9.10
C GLU A 105 -24.02 -13.37 -9.55
N ASN A 106 -23.03 -13.99 -10.21
CA ASN A 106 -23.06 -15.39 -10.63
C ASN A 106 -21.85 -16.16 -10.09
N PRO A 107 -21.87 -16.59 -8.81
CA PRO A 107 -20.74 -17.26 -8.17
C PRO A 107 -20.26 -18.52 -8.91
N SER A 108 -21.18 -19.36 -9.39
CA SER A 108 -20.82 -20.60 -10.12
C SER A 108 -20.07 -20.32 -11.42
N MET A 109 -20.51 -19.30 -12.18
CA MET A 109 -19.84 -18.90 -13.42
C MET A 109 -18.46 -18.32 -13.14
N LEU A 110 -18.32 -17.50 -12.09
CA LEU A 110 -17.02 -16.94 -11.70
C LEU A 110 -16.06 -18.03 -11.21
N ARG A 111 -16.53 -19.00 -10.42
CA ARG A 111 -15.75 -20.17 -10.00
C ARG A 111 -15.19 -20.93 -11.20
N ASP A 112 -16.06 -21.25 -12.16
CA ASP A 112 -15.70 -22.02 -13.35
C ASP A 112 -14.75 -21.24 -14.27
N LYS A 113 -14.80 -19.90 -14.23
CA LYS A 113 -13.87 -19.00 -14.95
C LYS A 113 -12.50 -18.90 -14.26
N ILE A 114 -12.46 -18.63 -12.95
CA ILE A 114 -11.21 -18.40 -12.20
C ILE A 114 -10.36 -19.67 -12.14
N VAL A 115 -10.95 -20.86 -12.07
CA VAL A 115 -10.16 -22.11 -12.04
C VAL A 115 -9.36 -22.38 -13.33
N GLN A 116 -9.71 -21.72 -14.43
CA GLN A 116 -8.95 -21.80 -15.69
C GLN A 116 -7.67 -20.96 -15.64
N ASP A 117 -7.49 -20.13 -14.60
CA ASP A 117 -6.26 -19.39 -14.39
C ASP A 117 -5.10 -20.36 -14.11
N GLN A 118 -3.95 -20.09 -14.70
CA GLN A 118 -2.77 -20.93 -14.56
C GLN A 118 -2.23 -20.98 -13.13
N HIS A 119 -2.58 -20.01 -12.26
CA HIS A 119 -2.11 -19.94 -10.89
C HIS A 119 -3.11 -20.46 -9.87
N ILE A 120 -4.33 -20.80 -10.29
CA ILE A 120 -5.39 -21.23 -9.37
C ILE A 120 -5.42 -22.75 -9.28
N LEU A 121 -5.24 -23.27 -8.08
CA LEU A 121 -5.25 -24.69 -7.74
C LEU A 121 -6.67 -25.26 -7.76
N SER A 122 -7.60 -24.49 -7.18
CA SER A 122 -8.99 -24.87 -7.03
C SER A 122 -9.86 -23.66 -6.78
N ALA A 123 -11.13 -23.75 -7.18
CA ALA A 123 -12.15 -22.76 -6.90
C ALA A 123 -13.46 -23.44 -6.50
N PHE A 124 -14.17 -22.83 -5.55
CA PHE A 124 -15.42 -23.33 -5.00
C PHE A 124 -16.30 -22.22 -4.43
N LEU A 125 -17.59 -22.51 -4.27
CA LEU A 125 -18.55 -21.59 -3.69
C LEU A 125 -18.30 -21.38 -2.19
N SER A 126 -18.46 -20.15 -1.72
CA SER A 126 -18.30 -19.79 -0.31
C SER A 126 -19.42 -20.40 0.56
N PRO A 127 -19.33 -20.38 1.91
CA PRO A 127 -20.35 -20.97 2.77
C PRO A 127 -21.76 -20.39 2.53
N SER A 128 -21.88 -19.10 2.18
CA SER A 128 -23.15 -18.45 1.86
C SER A 128 -23.73 -18.81 0.51
N ASN A 129 -22.93 -19.44 -0.38
CA ASN A 129 -23.26 -19.63 -1.80
C ASN A 129 -23.38 -18.33 -2.62
N GLN A 130 -22.94 -17.19 -2.07
CA GLN A 130 -23.03 -15.86 -2.71
C GLN A 130 -21.67 -15.28 -3.12
N GLY A 131 -20.60 -16.03 -2.90
CA GLY A 131 -19.24 -15.63 -3.23
C GLY A 131 -18.42 -16.83 -3.69
N VAL A 132 -17.19 -16.56 -4.12
CA VAL A 132 -16.25 -17.57 -4.60
C VAL A 132 -15.02 -17.53 -3.71
N LYS A 133 -14.56 -18.72 -3.33
CA LYS A 133 -13.26 -18.92 -2.71
C LYS A 133 -12.37 -19.66 -3.67
N ALA A 134 -11.09 -19.31 -3.71
CA ALA A 134 -10.11 -20.04 -4.49
C ALA A 134 -8.81 -20.22 -3.70
N LEU A 135 -8.07 -21.27 -4.05
CA LEU A 135 -6.74 -21.52 -3.56
C LEU A 135 -5.78 -21.17 -4.70
N MET A 136 -4.92 -20.17 -4.51
CA MET A 136 -3.91 -19.75 -5.48
C MET A 136 -2.55 -20.34 -5.08
N PHE A 137 -1.82 -20.88 -6.06
CA PHE A 137 -0.48 -21.40 -5.86
C PHE A 137 0.51 -20.24 -5.81
N ILE A 138 1.34 -20.17 -4.78
CA ILE A 138 2.32 -19.10 -4.58
C ILE A 138 3.65 -19.69 -4.08
N PRO A 139 4.76 -18.94 -4.12
CA PRO A 139 5.99 -19.33 -3.44
C PRO A 139 5.74 -19.69 -1.96
N ALA A 140 6.39 -20.75 -1.49
CA ALA A 140 6.29 -21.23 -0.11
C ALA A 140 7.14 -20.39 0.86
N ASP A 141 6.96 -19.07 0.83
CA ASP A 141 7.74 -18.12 1.63
C ASP A 141 6.81 -17.12 2.33
N HIS A 142 6.83 -17.15 3.66
CA HIS A 142 5.99 -16.29 4.47
C HIS A 142 6.47 -14.82 4.49
N SER A 143 7.73 -14.54 4.16
CA SER A 143 8.30 -13.19 4.18
C SER A 143 7.68 -12.30 3.10
N VAL A 144 7.38 -12.90 1.93
CA VAL A 144 6.78 -12.23 0.78
C VAL A 144 5.26 -12.40 0.70
N HIS A 145 4.63 -13.19 1.59
CA HIS A 145 3.20 -13.53 1.51
C HIS A 145 2.28 -12.32 1.38
N LYS A 146 2.56 -11.26 2.13
CA LYS A 146 1.77 -10.02 2.10
C LYS A 146 1.91 -9.30 0.76
N GLU A 147 3.13 -9.24 0.21
CA GLU A 147 3.41 -8.63 -1.09
C GLU A 147 2.75 -9.43 -2.21
N VAL A 148 2.85 -10.77 -2.14
CA VAL A 148 2.18 -11.69 -3.08
C VAL A 148 0.67 -11.49 -3.04
N PHE A 149 0.08 -11.30 -1.85
CA PHE A 149 -1.34 -10.99 -1.74
C PHE A 149 -1.72 -9.65 -2.38
N MET A 150 -0.89 -8.60 -2.22
CA MET A 150 -1.15 -7.30 -2.87
C MET A 150 -1.05 -7.41 -4.40
N ALA A 151 -0.06 -8.14 -4.90
CA ALA A 151 0.07 -8.42 -6.34
C ALA A 151 -1.13 -9.24 -6.85
N ALA A 152 -1.61 -10.21 -6.07
CA ALA A 152 -2.80 -10.97 -6.40
C ALA A 152 -4.07 -10.10 -6.43
N ASP A 153 -4.27 -9.17 -5.48
CA ASP A 153 -5.42 -8.24 -5.50
C ASP A 153 -5.44 -7.39 -6.78
N SER A 154 -4.30 -6.83 -7.18
CA SER A 154 -4.16 -6.11 -8.44
C SER A 154 -4.43 -7.02 -9.65
N TYR A 155 -3.84 -8.22 -9.67
CA TYR A 155 -4.02 -9.20 -10.74
C TYR A 155 -5.51 -9.57 -10.93
N PHE A 156 -6.23 -9.85 -9.83
CA PHE A 156 -7.64 -10.18 -9.87
C PHE A 156 -8.51 -9.01 -10.31
N LYS A 157 -8.17 -7.80 -9.89
CA LYS A 157 -8.85 -6.58 -10.34
C LYS A 157 -8.68 -6.37 -11.84
N GLU A 158 -7.49 -6.56 -12.38
CA GLU A 158 -7.21 -6.36 -13.80
C GLU A 158 -7.81 -7.45 -14.70
N HIS A 159 -7.67 -8.72 -14.33
CA HIS A 159 -8.03 -9.86 -15.19
C HIS A 159 -9.50 -10.28 -15.05
N TYR A 160 -10.09 -10.06 -13.87
CA TYR A 160 -11.43 -10.53 -13.54
C TYR A 160 -12.38 -9.40 -13.14
N ASN A 161 -11.89 -8.16 -12.96
CA ASN A 161 -12.66 -7.02 -12.46
C ASN A 161 -13.35 -7.32 -11.11
N VAL A 162 -12.62 -8.02 -10.23
CA VAL A 162 -13.06 -8.36 -8.87
C VAL A 162 -12.00 -7.94 -7.86
N GLN A 163 -12.43 -7.61 -6.65
CA GLN A 163 -11.53 -7.34 -5.52
C GLN A 163 -11.58 -8.53 -4.55
N ILE A 164 -10.45 -8.84 -3.93
CA ILE A 164 -10.34 -9.93 -2.96
C ILE A 164 -10.38 -9.37 -1.52
N ASP A 165 -10.90 -10.14 -0.55
CA ASP A 165 -10.97 -9.68 0.86
C ASP A 165 -9.55 -9.41 1.40
N LYS A 166 -9.26 -8.13 1.65
CA LYS A 166 -7.99 -7.63 2.18
C LYS A 166 -7.54 -8.29 3.49
N SER A 167 -8.45 -8.90 4.23
CA SER A 167 -8.13 -9.66 5.45
C SER A 167 -7.36 -10.96 5.16
N CYS A 168 -7.39 -11.45 3.92
CA CYS A 168 -6.70 -12.67 3.51
C CYS A 168 -5.19 -12.47 3.29
N LYS A 169 -4.67 -11.24 3.46
CA LYS A 169 -3.23 -10.94 3.49
C LYS A 169 -2.49 -11.53 4.70
N ASP A 170 -3.22 -11.88 5.76
CA ASP A 170 -2.65 -12.40 6.99
C ASP A 170 -2.46 -13.92 6.88
N VAL A 171 -1.21 -14.41 7.01
CA VAL A 171 -0.90 -15.86 6.92
C VAL A 171 -1.71 -16.73 7.89
N SER A 172 -2.14 -16.18 9.03
CA SER A 172 -2.94 -16.90 10.03
C SER A 172 -4.46 -16.76 9.81
N ARG A 173 -4.89 -16.23 8.66
CA ARG A 173 -6.31 -16.04 8.35
C ARG A 173 -7.02 -17.39 8.26
N LEU A 174 -8.19 -17.48 8.90
CA LEU A 174 -9.05 -18.63 8.76
C LEU A 174 -9.86 -18.59 7.46
N MET A 175 -9.90 -19.73 6.80
CA MET A 175 -10.90 -20.08 5.82
C MET A 175 -11.94 -21.01 6.45
N PHE A 176 -13.19 -20.57 6.54
CA PHE A 176 -14.28 -21.46 6.94
C PHE A 176 -14.53 -22.52 5.87
N LEU A 177 -14.75 -23.75 6.30
CA LEU A 177 -15.09 -24.84 5.41
C LEU A 177 -16.39 -24.52 4.66
N SER A 178 -16.37 -24.77 3.36
CA SER A 178 -17.49 -24.55 2.45
C SER A 178 -18.03 -25.89 1.95
N TYR A 179 -19.18 -25.86 1.30
CA TYR A 179 -19.74 -27.05 0.65
C TYR A 179 -20.06 -26.71 -0.80
N ASP A 180 -19.34 -27.35 -1.72
CA ASP A 180 -19.55 -27.21 -3.17
C ASP A 180 -19.29 -28.55 -3.87
N PRO A 181 -20.34 -29.32 -4.24
CA PRO A 181 -20.17 -30.58 -4.95
C PRO A 181 -19.57 -30.39 -6.35
N ASP A 182 -19.67 -29.19 -6.91
CA ASP A 182 -19.16 -28.81 -8.22
C ASP A 182 -17.79 -28.12 -8.16
N LEU A 183 -17.10 -28.20 -7.00
CA LEU A 183 -15.72 -27.72 -6.84
C LEU A 183 -14.84 -28.15 -8.02
N LYS A 184 -14.03 -27.21 -8.51
CA LYS A 184 -13.13 -27.39 -9.64
C LYS A 184 -11.68 -27.32 -9.19
N THR A 185 -10.81 -28.06 -9.85
CA THR A 185 -9.35 -28.02 -9.62
C THR A 185 -8.57 -27.95 -10.92
N ASN A 186 -7.34 -27.45 -10.81
CA ASN A 186 -6.36 -27.39 -11.89
C ASN A 186 -5.05 -28.07 -11.40
N PRO A 187 -4.74 -29.29 -11.88
CA PRO A 187 -3.52 -29.99 -11.48
C PRO A 187 -2.24 -29.40 -12.09
N ASN A 188 -2.37 -28.54 -13.10
CA ASN A 188 -1.24 -27.92 -13.80
C ASN A 188 -0.98 -26.49 -13.31
N ALA A 189 -1.51 -26.13 -12.14
CA ALA A 189 -1.31 -24.79 -11.60
C ALA A 189 0.18 -24.53 -11.33
N VAL A 190 0.65 -23.33 -11.69
CA VAL A 190 2.03 -22.86 -11.49
C VAL A 190 2.08 -21.73 -10.46
N PRO A 191 3.16 -21.60 -9.68
CA PRO A 191 3.27 -20.55 -8.66
C PRO A 191 3.05 -19.15 -9.27
N PHE A 192 2.27 -18.32 -8.60
CA PHE A 192 2.16 -16.90 -8.89
C PHE A 192 3.35 -16.19 -8.25
N GLU A 193 4.35 -15.89 -9.07
CA GLU A 193 5.54 -15.16 -8.64
C GLU A 193 5.26 -13.66 -8.57
N LEU A 194 5.98 -12.96 -7.69
CA LEU A 194 5.95 -11.50 -7.69
C LEU A 194 6.49 -11.02 -9.04
N PRO A 195 5.76 -10.16 -9.78
CA PRO A 195 6.30 -9.50 -10.95
C PRO A 195 7.65 -8.86 -10.59
N GLU A 196 8.68 -9.00 -11.42
CA GLU A 196 10.02 -8.46 -11.13
C GLU A 196 9.97 -6.95 -10.81
N ASP A 197 9.01 -6.23 -11.40
CA ASP A 197 8.74 -4.80 -11.15
C ASP A 197 8.23 -4.50 -9.72
N ASN A 198 7.61 -5.47 -9.04
CA ASN A 198 7.09 -5.33 -7.67
C ASN A 198 8.14 -5.67 -6.59
N LEU A 199 9.31 -6.19 -6.95
CA LEU A 199 10.45 -6.33 -6.02
C LEU A 199 11.07 -4.96 -5.67
N LEU A 200 10.68 -3.92 -6.40
CA LEU A 200 10.95 -2.49 -6.17
C LEU A 200 9.82 -1.81 -5.39
N PHE A 201 9.21 -2.47 -4.39
CA PHE A 201 8.40 -1.73 -3.43
C PHE A 201 9.33 -0.80 -2.65
N ASP A 202 9.36 0.44 -3.10
CA ASP A 202 10.21 1.48 -2.56
C ASP A 202 9.80 1.70 -1.09
N ALA A 203 10.79 1.70 -0.19
CA ALA A 203 10.55 2.13 1.18
C ALA A 203 9.98 3.56 1.19
N SER A 204 10.25 4.34 0.13
CA SER A 204 9.62 5.63 -0.09
C SER A 204 8.10 5.55 -0.23
N ASP A 205 7.47 4.46 -0.70
CA ASP A 205 6.01 4.38 -0.84
C ASP A 205 5.28 4.18 0.48
N VAL A 206 5.85 3.40 1.41
CA VAL A 206 5.27 3.27 2.76
C VAL A 206 5.49 4.58 3.54
N THR A 207 6.65 5.20 3.36
CA THR A 207 6.96 6.49 4.00
C THR A 207 6.23 7.65 3.34
N SER A 208 5.92 7.60 2.04
CA SER A 208 5.17 8.61 1.29
C SER A 208 3.68 8.50 1.54
N ILE A 209 3.15 7.29 1.75
CA ILE A 209 1.77 7.06 2.21
C ILE A 209 1.61 7.55 3.66
N GLU A 210 2.53 7.19 4.56
CA GLU A 210 2.52 7.72 5.95
C GLU A 210 2.75 9.23 5.99
N ASN A 211 3.65 9.79 5.16
CA ASN A 211 3.87 11.23 5.04
C ASN A 211 2.67 11.95 4.39
N SER A 212 2.02 11.35 3.40
CA SER A 212 0.81 11.87 2.76
C SER A 212 -0.34 11.91 3.76
N ASP A 213 -0.55 10.85 4.54
CA ASP A 213 -1.60 10.82 5.56
C ASP A 213 -1.26 11.73 6.76
N CYS A 214 0.02 11.87 7.13
CA CYS A 214 0.47 12.87 8.09
C CYS A 214 0.23 14.31 7.61
N GLU A 215 0.53 14.61 6.34
CA GLU A 215 0.33 15.94 5.77
C GLU A 215 -1.16 16.27 5.60
N ARG A 216 -1.98 15.30 5.18
CA ARG A 216 -3.44 15.43 5.14
C ARG A 216 -4.03 15.66 6.54
N ALA A 217 -3.56 14.93 7.54
CA ALA A 217 -3.98 15.13 8.92
C ALA A 217 -3.56 16.49 9.47
N LYS A 218 -2.36 16.96 9.12
CA LYS A 218 -1.84 18.29 9.48
C LYS A 218 -2.68 19.41 8.87
N VAL A 219 -2.98 19.33 7.56
CA VAL A 219 -3.87 20.29 6.88
C VAL A 219 -5.27 20.29 7.49
N ALA A 220 -5.80 19.12 7.87
CA ALA A 220 -7.09 19.04 8.56
C ALA A 220 -7.06 19.70 9.95
N LEU A 221 -6.00 19.48 10.74
CA LEU A 221 -5.82 20.10 12.06
C LEU A 221 -5.70 21.63 11.99
N GLU A 222 -5.07 22.18 10.95
CA GLU A 222 -5.01 23.63 10.73
C GLU A 222 -6.40 24.28 10.58
N LYS A 223 -7.43 23.51 10.20
CA LYS A 223 -8.81 23.97 10.04
C LYS A 223 -9.68 23.76 11.29
N ILE A 224 -9.13 23.18 12.35
CA ILE A 224 -9.85 22.82 13.58
C ILE A 224 -9.20 23.54 14.77
N SER A 225 -10.01 24.17 15.61
CA SER A 225 -9.50 24.82 16.83
C SER A 225 -9.32 23.82 17.98
N PRO A 226 -8.17 23.81 18.68
CA PRO A 226 -7.94 22.94 19.85
C PRO A 226 -8.55 23.47 21.16
N GLU A 227 -9.29 24.58 21.15
CA GLU A 227 -9.78 25.25 22.38
C GLU A 227 -10.93 24.50 23.08
N GLU A 228 -11.70 23.74 22.29
CA GLU A 228 -12.86 22.98 22.75
C GLU A 228 -12.42 21.55 23.12
N TYR A 229 -12.66 21.16 24.38
CA TYR A 229 -12.09 19.92 24.94
C TYR A 229 -12.58 18.65 24.22
N GLY A 230 -13.84 18.64 23.77
CA GLY A 230 -14.40 17.52 23.01
C GLY A 230 -13.67 17.34 21.68
N THR A 231 -13.54 18.43 20.91
CA THR A 231 -12.77 18.45 19.66
C THR A 231 -11.30 18.07 19.87
N TRP A 232 -10.66 18.57 20.93
CA TRP A 232 -9.26 18.28 21.26
C TRP A 232 -9.01 16.78 21.52
N ILE A 233 -9.92 16.14 22.28
CA ILE A 233 -9.86 14.71 22.58
C ILE A 233 -10.15 13.87 21.32
N ASN A 234 -11.17 14.24 20.54
CA ASN A 234 -11.53 13.48 19.35
C ASN A 234 -10.44 13.54 18.27
N ALA A 235 -9.82 14.71 18.06
CA ALA A 235 -8.67 14.85 17.18
C ALA A 235 -7.49 13.99 17.65
N GLY A 236 -7.22 13.95 18.95
CA GLY A 236 -6.19 13.09 19.54
C GLY A 236 -6.45 11.58 19.33
N MET A 237 -7.70 11.13 19.54
CA MET A 237 -8.08 9.73 19.30
C MET A 237 -8.02 9.37 17.81
N ALA A 238 -8.50 10.25 16.92
CA ALA A 238 -8.47 10.04 15.48
C ALA A 238 -7.02 9.94 14.95
N LEU A 239 -6.12 10.80 15.41
CA LEU A 239 -4.71 10.76 15.04
C LEU A 239 -4.00 9.50 15.55
N LYS A 240 -4.33 9.06 16.77
CA LYS A 240 -3.73 7.84 17.34
C LYS A 240 -4.22 6.57 16.65
N ASP A 241 -5.48 6.55 16.23
CA ASP A 241 -6.06 5.46 15.45
C ASP A 241 -5.46 5.42 14.03
N HIS A 242 -5.33 6.58 13.38
CA HIS A 242 -4.90 6.69 11.98
C HIS A 242 -3.38 6.60 11.79
N LEU A 243 -2.59 7.29 12.63
CA LEU A 243 -1.14 7.47 12.47
C LEU A 243 -0.32 6.80 13.59
N GLY A 244 -0.97 6.06 14.49
CA GLY A 244 -0.30 5.40 15.61
C GLY A 244 0.51 6.39 16.46
N GLN A 245 1.75 6.05 16.81
CA GLN A 245 2.62 6.94 17.61
C GLN A 245 3.14 8.15 16.82
N SER A 246 3.16 8.08 15.49
CA SER A 246 3.58 9.18 14.62
C SER A 246 2.62 10.38 14.66
N GLY A 247 1.37 10.17 15.12
CA GLY A 247 0.40 11.24 15.35
C GLY A 247 0.65 12.09 16.60
N PHE A 248 1.45 11.63 17.57
CA PHE A 248 1.65 12.34 18.84
C PHE A 248 2.37 13.69 18.67
N PRO A 249 3.46 13.79 17.88
CA PRO A 249 4.10 15.08 17.62
C PRO A 249 3.17 16.09 16.93
N LEU A 250 2.35 15.64 15.97
CA LEU A 250 1.36 16.47 15.27
C LEU A 250 0.30 16.99 16.25
N TRP A 251 -0.28 16.11 17.06
CA TRP A 251 -1.25 16.49 18.08
C TRP A 251 -0.66 17.45 19.10
N CYS A 252 0.59 17.25 19.55
CA CYS A 252 1.28 18.18 20.44
C CYS A 252 1.53 19.54 19.80
N SER A 253 1.99 19.56 18.54
CA SER A 253 2.24 20.82 17.82
C SER A 253 0.95 21.62 17.65
N TRP A 254 -0.13 20.96 17.23
CA TRP A 254 -1.44 21.57 17.11
C TRP A 254 -1.99 22.05 18.45
N SER A 255 -1.88 21.23 19.51
CA SER A 255 -2.38 21.56 20.85
C SER A 255 -1.70 22.78 21.46
N LYS A 256 -0.45 23.09 21.09
CA LYS A 256 0.26 24.30 21.55
C LYS A 256 -0.43 25.60 21.15
N SER A 257 -1.28 25.58 20.13
CA SER A 257 -2.05 26.75 19.71
C SER A 257 -3.24 27.06 20.62
N SER A 258 -3.62 26.16 21.54
CA SER A 258 -4.63 26.45 22.57
C SER A 258 -4.05 27.21 23.75
N SER A 259 -4.83 28.16 24.26
CA SER A 259 -4.59 28.85 25.53
C SER A 259 -4.48 27.92 26.76
N LYS A 260 -4.96 26.67 26.66
CA LYS A 260 -5.00 25.68 27.76
C LYS A 260 -3.90 24.61 27.66
N TYR A 261 -2.94 24.76 26.75
CA TYR A 261 -1.90 23.77 26.51
C TYR A 261 -1.02 23.51 27.75
N ASN A 262 -0.90 22.23 28.14
CA ASN A 262 0.03 21.79 29.18
C ASN A 262 0.91 20.63 28.69
N GLN A 263 2.18 20.93 28.38
CA GLN A 263 3.15 19.94 27.90
C GLN A 263 3.31 18.72 28.82
N LYS A 264 3.18 18.90 30.14
CA LYS A 264 3.36 17.80 31.11
C LYS A 264 2.20 16.80 31.10
N GLU A 265 1.03 17.20 30.62
CA GLU A 265 -0.19 16.37 30.59
C GLU A 265 -0.40 15.65 29.25
N MET A 266 0.23 16.14 28.17
CA MET A 266 0.09 15.62 26.81
C MET A 266 0.35 14.13 26.71
N GLN A 267 1.48 13.65 27.23
CA GLN A 267 1.85 12.23 27.12
C GLN A 267 0.88 11.33 27.89
N GLY A 268 0.48 11.73 29.09
CA GLY A 268 -0.46 10.96 29.92
C GLY A 268 -1.85 10.86 29.28
N LYS A 269 -2.32 11.95 28.66
CA LYS A 269 -3.58 11.95 27.92
C LYS A 269 -3.50 11.14 26.63
N TRP A 270 -2.42 11.28 25.87
CA TRP A 270 -2.19 10.46 24.68
C TRP A 270 -2.20 8.97 25.00
N ASP A 271 -1.49 8.56 26.06
CA ASP A 271 -1.42 7.17 26.50
C ASP A 271 -2.80 6.63 26.92
N SER A 272 -3.70 7.50 27.43
CA SER A 272 -5.06 7.13 27.86
C SER A 272 -6.06 6.85 26.74
N PHE A 273 -5.78 7.26 25.49
CA PHE A 273 -6.67 7.01 24.36
C PHE A 273 -6.69 5.51 23.98
N THR A 274 -7.86 4.90 24.01
CA THR A 274 -8.09 3.50 23.59
C THR A 274 -8.83 3.45 22.27
N GLY A 275 -8.36 2.64 21.32
CA GLY A 275 -8.96 2.53 19.98
C GLY A 275 -10.35 1.89 20.02
N GLY A 276 -11.26 2.32 19.12
CA GLY A 276 -12.53 1.60 18.90
C GLY A 276 -13.69 2.36 18.27
N ASN A 277 -13.81 3.69 18.43
CA ASN A 277 -15.04 4.42 18.01
C ASN A 277 -14.80 5.69 17.17
N ILE A 278 -13.59 6.23 17.11
CA ILE A 278 -13.27 7.48 16.41
C ILE A 278 -12.14 7.18 15.44
N THR A 279 -12.38 7.40 14.14
CA THR A 279 -11.43 7.11 13.06
C THR A 279 -10.96 8.42 12.40
N ALA A 280 -9.98 8.32 11.48
CA ALA A 280 -9.54 9.45 10.66
C ALA A 280 -10.68 10.23 9.99
N ALA A 281 -11.79 9.54 9.64
CA ALA A 281 -12.97 10.15 9.04
C ALA A 281 -13.58 11.25 9.93
N THR A 282 -13.50 11.11 11.25
CA THR A 282 -14.00 12.12 12.20
C THR A 282 -13.16 13.39 12.18
N LEU A 283 -11.83 13.26 12.04
CA LEU A 283 -10.92 14.41 11.90
C LEU A 283 -11.22 15.20 10.62
N PHE A 284 -11.37 14.51 9.48
CA PHE A 284 -11.71 15.16 8.22
C PHE A 284 -13.14 15.74 8.21
N TYR A 285 -14.09 15.07 8.87
CA TYR A 285 -15.44 15.59 9.06
C TYR A 285 -15.42 16.90 9.86
N MET A 286 -14.70 16.94 11.00
CA MET A 286 -14.55 18.15 11.82
C MET A 286 -13.94 19.32 11.04
N ALA A 287 -12.93 19.04 10.20
CA ALA A 287 -12.33 20.06 9.32
C ALA A 287 -13.27 20.54 8.20
N SER A 288 -14.19 19.68 7.75
CA SER A 288 -15.20 20.04 6.75
C SER A 288 -16.40 20.80 7.34
N ASP A 289 -16.70 20.61 8.62
CA ASP A 289 -17.79 21.28 9.33
C ASP A 289 -17.43 22.74 9.64
N THR A 290 -16.17 23.02 10.01
CA THR A 290 -15.66 24.40 10.13
C THR A 290 -15.69 25.18 8.82
N LEU A 291 -15.67 24.51 7.66
CA LEU A 291 -15.87 25.15 6.35
C LEU A 291 -17.33 25.52 6.10
N LYS A 292 -18.31 24.76 6.62
CA LYS A 292 -19.74 25.11 6.50
C LYS A 292 -20.09 26.34 7.34
N ASP A 293 -19.47 26.50 8.51
CA ASP A 293 -19.65 27.69 9.35
C ASP A 293 -18.98 28.95 8.76
N SER A 294 -18.08 28.79 7.78
CA SER A 294 -17.40 29.90 7.09
C SER A 294 -18.15 30.43 5.85
N VAL A 295 -19.25 29.76 5.44
CA VAL A 295 -20.09 30.18 4.32
C VAL A 295 -21.43 30.69 4.84
N ASP A 296 -21.41 31.91 5.37
CA ASP A 296 -22.62 32.70 5.56
C ASP A 296 -23.18 33.08 4.18
N PHE A 297 -24.17 32.32 3.70
CA PHE A 297 -25.13 32.87 2.73
C PHE A 297 -26.07 33.83 3.45
N THR A 298 -25.55 35.00 3.85
CA THR A 298 -26.37 36.14 4.22
C THR A 298 -26.33 37.18 3.11
N THR A 299 -27.52 37.47 2.60
CA THR A 299 -27.80 38.47 1.60
C THR A 299 -27.16 39.81 1.95
N ASN A 300 -26.21 40.24 1.12
CA ASN A 300 -25.61 41.56 1.14
C ASN A 300 -26.69 42.66 1.08
N ASN A 301 -26.83 43.44 2.15
CA ASN A 301 -27.34 44.81 2.09
C ASN A 301 -26.60 45.65 3.13
N GLY A 302 -25.62 46.46 2.69
CA GLY A 302 -24.95 47.41 3.57
C GLY A 302 -23.60 47.94 3.10
N THR A 303 -23.63 48.95 2.22
CA THR A 303 -22.64 50.04 2.06
C THR A 303 -21.15 49.70 1.98
N LYS A 304 -20.64 49.56 0.75
CA LYS A 304 -19.21 49.55 0.41
C LYS A 304 -18.55 50.92 0.70
N LYS A 305 -17.54 50.95 1.57
CA LYS A 305 -16.51 51.99 1.55
C LYS A 305 -15.50 51.66 0.43
N LYS A 306 -15.46 52.52 -0.59
CA LYS A 306 -14.43 52.53 -1.64
C LYS A 306 -13.05 52.75 -1.01
N ARG A 307 -12.10 51.85 -1.25
CA ARG A 307 -10.67 52.19 -1.20
C ARG A 307 -10.27 52.60 -2.62
N GLU A 308 -9.80 53.84 -2.74
CA GLU A 308 -9.18 54.35 -3.97
C GLU A 308 -7.81 53.69 -4.13
N TYR A 309 -7.60 53.03 -5.25
CA TYR A 309 -6.29 52.59 -5.69
C TYR A 309 -5.78 53.59 -6.73
N GLU A 310 -4.58 54.11 -6.52
CA GLU A 310 -3.87 54.92 -7.51
C GLU A 310 -3.71 54.11 -8.79
N ASN A 311 -4.19 54.70 -9.87
CA ASN A 311 -4.29 54.13 -11.19
C ASN A 311 -2.91 54.17 -11.86
N SER A 312 -2.06 53.15 -11.64
CA SER A 312 -1.02 52.85 -12.62
C SER A 312 -1.67 52.01 -13.72
N GLU A 313 -1.66 52.53 -14.94
CA GLU A 313 -2.24 51.89 -16.13
C GLU A 313 -1.45 50.61 -16.50
N LEU A 314 -1.54 49.57 -15.69
CA LEU A 314 -1.27 48.21 -16.12
C LEU A 314 -2.50 47.75 -16.90
N LEU A 315 -2.49 48.05 -18.20
CA LEU A 315 -3.41 47.45 -19.17
C LEU A 315 -3.18 45.93 -19.14
N TRP A 316 -4.00 45.24 -18.36
CA TRP A 316 -4.10 43.79 -18.45
C TRP A 316 -4.47 43.45 -19.90
N PRO A 317 -3.77 42.49 -20.54
CA PRO A 317 -4.17 42.01 -21.85
C PRO A 317 -5.59 41.44 -21.76
N GLU A 318 -6.28 41.45 -22.90
CA GLU A 318 -7.64 40.96 -23.01
C GLU A 318 -7.73 39.53 -22.46
N LEU A 319 -8.72 39.28 -21.60
CA LEU A 319 -8.86 38.00 -20.92
C LEU A 319 -9.09 36.89 -21.94
N VAL A 320 -8.15 35.94 -22.01
CA VAL A 320 -8.27 34.80 -22.91
C VAL A 320 -9.24 33.78 -22.30
N PRO A 321 -10.26 33.32 -23.07
CA PRO A 321 -11.18 32.27 -22.61
C PRO A 321 -10.43 30.99 -22.18
N LEU A 322 -10.91 30.35 -21.11
CA LEU A 322 -10.33 29.09 -20.59
C LEU A 322 -10.40 27.95 -21.61
N MET A 323 -11.43 27.97 -22.45
CA MET A 323 -11.59 27.12 -23.62
C MET A 323 -11.00 27.87 -24.82
N ARG A 324 -9.77 27.54 -25.21
CA ARG A 324 -9.22 28.07 -26.46
C ARG A 324 -10.01 27.48 -27.64
N GLU A 325 -10.32 28.31 -28.63
CA GLU A 325 -10.72 27.82 -29.95
C GLU A 325 -9.61 26.87 -30.46
N GLU A 326 -9.98 25.77 -31.12
CA GLU A 326 -9.02 24.79 -31.63
C GLU A 326 -8.05 25.48 -32.60
N GLU A 327 -6.86 25.86 -32.12
CA GLU A 327 -5.77 26.35 -32.96
C GLU A 327 -5.32 25.20 -33.89
N GLU A 328 -5.15 25.50 -35.18
CA GLU A 328 -4.56 24.57 -36.15
C GLU A 328 -3.25 23.97 -35.59
N PRO A 329 -3.07 22.63 -35.67
CA PRO A 329 -1.93 21.97 -35.07
C PRO A 329 -0.62 22.45 -35.70
N ARG A 330 0.22 23.12 -34.90
CA ARG A 330 1.54 23.57 -35.36
C ARG A 330 2.46 22.37 -35.62
N PRO A 331 3.37 22.45 -36.59
CA PRO A 331 4.35 21.38 -36.83
C PRO A 331 5.19 21.09 -35.58
N TYR A 332 5.46 19.81 -35.31
CA TYR A 332 6.29 19.42 -34.18
C TYR A 332 7.75 19.87 -34.41
N PRO A 333 8.41 20.55 -33.45
CA PRO A 333 9.73 21.14 -33.63
C PRO A 333 10.84 20.09 -33.52
N ILE A 334 10.94 19.20 -34.50
CA ILE A 334 11.87 18.06 -34.46
C ILE A 334 13.35 18.51 -34.43
N ASP A 335 13.66 19.67 -35.01
CA ASP A 335 15.02 20.23 -35.04
C ASP A 335 15.51 20.68 -33.66
N ALA A 336 14.61 20.89 -32.70
CA ALA A 336 14.96 21.28 -31.34
C ALA A 336 15.50 20.12 -30.47
N LEU A 337 15.42 18.87 -30.94
CA LEU A 337 15.82 17.68 -30.17
C LEU A 337 17.34 17.45 -30.14
N GLY A 338 18.11 18.21 -30.92
CA GLY A 338 19.52 17.93 -31.18
C GLY A 338 19.72 16.72 -32.10
N GLU A 339 20.90 16.60 -32.70
CA GLU A 339 21.14 15.66 -33.82
C GLU A 339 20.87 14.20 -33.45
N VAL A 340 21.38 13.74 -32.30
CA VAL A 340 21.29 12.32 -31.91
C VAL A 340 19.84 11.87 -31.70
N ILE A 341 19.07 12.64 -30.92
CA ILE A 341 17.67 12.29 -30.62
C ILE A 341 16.81 12.49 -31.88
N LYS A 342 17.06 13.56 -32.66
CA LYS A 342 16.36 13.82 -33.92
C LYS A 342 16.47 12.63 -34.88
N GLU A 343 17.68 12.15 -35.15
CA GLU A 343 17.88 11.04 -36.09
C GLU A 343 17.18 9.76 -35.61
N ALA A 344 17.27 9.44 -34.31
CA ALA A 344 16.58 8.29 -33.73
C ALA A 344 15.04 8.40 -33.83
N VAL A 345 14.48 9.60 -33.64
CA VAL A 345 13.04 9.87 -33.80
C VAL A 345 12.62 9.73 -35.27
N ILE A 346 13.41 10.24 -36.22
CA ILE A 346 13.14 10.12 -37.65
C ILE A 346 13.17 8.65 -38.10
N GLU A 347 14.15 7.89 -37.63
CA GLU A 347 14.24 6.45 -37.91
C GLU A 347 13.00 5.71 -37.37
N CYS A 348 12.62 5.95 -36.12
CA CYS A 348 11.42 5.35 -35.53
C CYS A 348 10.14 5.74 -36.31
N LYS A 349 10.03 7.00 -36.74
CA LYS A 349 8.90 7.49 -37.53
C LYS A 349 8.79 6.77 -38.88
N SER A 350 9.93 6.48 -39.52
CA SER A 350 9.98 5.83 -40.83
C SER A 350 9.35 4.43 -40.83
N PHE A 351 9.48 3.69 -39.72
CA PHE A 351 8.94 2.35 -39.55
C PHE A 351 7.56 2.32 -38.89
N GLY A 352 7.39 3.06 -37.79
CA GLY A 352 6.24 2.93 -36.90
C GLY A 352 5.00 3.74 -37.29
N LYS A 353 5.16 4.75 -38.15
CA LYS A 353 4.16 5.75 -38.58
C LYS A 353 3.49 6.57 -37.46
N GLN A 354 3.83 6.37 -36.17
CA GLN A 354 3.27 7.14 -35.04
C GLN A 354 3.55 8.65 -35.14
N PRO A 355 2.76 9.54 -34.50
CA PRO A 355 3.04 10.98 -34.46
C PRO A 355 4.43 11.31 -33.92
N LEU A 356 5.11 12.31 -34.49
CA LEU A 356 6.45 12.71 -34.07
C LEU A 356 6.51 13.06 -32.59
N ALA A 357 5.51 13.80 -32.08
CA ALA A 357 5.42 14.16 -30.68
C ALA A 357 5.46 12.95 -29.74
N MET A 358 4.77 11.86 -30.09
CA MET A 358 4.75 10.63 -29.29
C MET A 358 6.11 9.94 -29.27
N ILE A 359 6.77 9.85 -30.43
CA ILE A 359 8.10 9.24 -30.55
C ILE A 359 9.13 10.05 -29.79
N SER A 360 9.09 11.37 -29.93
CA SER A 360 9.98 12.28 -29.23
C SER A 360 9.76 12.25 -27.72
N SER A 361 8.52 12.13 -27.23
CA SER A 361 8.24 11.96 -25.80
C SER A 361 8.90 10.70 -25.22
N ALA A 362 8.81 9.55 -25.91
CA ALA A 362 9.47 8.32 -25.46
C ALA A 362 11.00 8.44 -25.45
N ALA A 363 11.57 9.07 -26.48
CA ALA A 363 13.01 9.30 -26.59
C ALA A 363 13.52 10.22 -25.46
N LEU A 364 12.83 11.34 -25.22
CA LEU A 364 13.19 12.30 -24.17
C LEU A 364 12.96 11.74 -22.76
N ALA A 365 11.91 10.95 -22.54
CA ALA A 365 11.68 10.27 -21.27
C ALA A 365 12.86 9.34 -20.94
N THR A 366 13.27 8.53 -21.92
CA THR A 366 14.41 7.61 -21.76
C THR A 366 15.72 8.37 -21.53
N ALA A 367 15.96 9.43 -22.31
CA ALA A 367 17.14 10.27 -22.14
C ALA A 367 17.16 10.93 -20.75
N SER A 368 16.01 11.42 -20.25
CA SER A 368 15.89 11.99 -18.91
C SER A 368 16.32 10.98 -17.84
N ILE A 369 15.86 9.73 -17.93
CA ILE A 369 16.24 8.68 -16.96
C ILE A 369 17.72 8.37 -17.06
N ALA A 370 18.25 8.23 -18.28
CA ALA A 370 19.67 7.95 -18.50
C ALA A 370 20.58 9.06 -17.96
N CYS A 371 20.13 10.33 -18.02
CA CYS A 371 20.88 11.48 -17.52
C CYS A 371 20.67 11.77 -16.03
N GLN A 372 19.68 11.15 -15.38
CA GLN A 372 19.24 11.52 -14.04
C GLN A 372 20.34 11.38 -12.98
N GLY A 373 21.21 10.37 -13.12
CA GLY A 373 22.33 10.13 -12.19
C GLY A 373 23.57 11.00 -12.46
N HIS A 374 23.55 11.86 -13.48
CA HIS A 374 24.72 12.64 -13.89
C HIS A 374 24.68 14.10 -13.46
N VAL A 375 23.49 14.71 -13.41
CA VAL A 375 23.35 16.17 -13.21
C VAL A 375 22.07 16.50 -12.45
N ASP A 376 22.18 17.41 -11.48
CA ASP A 376 21.06 18.09 -10.83
C ASP A 376 20.84 19.48 -11.43
N VAL A 377 19.58 19.92 -11.46
CA VAL A 377 19.15 21.24 -11.93
C VAL A 377 18.62 22.06 -10.76
N ALA A 378 19.21 23.25 -10.58
CA ALA A 378 18.72 24.27 -9.66
C ALA A 378 17.61 25.09 -10.33
N ARG A 379 16.40 25.01 -9.78
CA ARG A 379 15.26 25.85 -10.16
C ARG A 379 15.28 27.19 -9.42
N ASP A 380 15.79 27.18 -8.20
CA ASP A 380 16.16 28.33 -7.38
C ASP A 380 17.22 27.89 -6.34
N SER A 381 17.51 28.76 -5.37
CA SER A 381 18.51 28.52 -4.32
C SER A 381 18.19 27.37 -3.36
N GLU A 382 16.93 26.97 -3.23
CA GLU A 382 16.47 25.92 -2.32
C GLU A 382 16.00 24.66 -3.08
N ASN A 383 15.62 24.80 -4.35
CA ASN A 383 15.05 23.75 -5.17
C ASN A 383 16.06 23.22 -6.20
N ILE A 384 16.97 22.40 -5.70
CA ILE A 384 17.94 21.65 -6.51
C ILE A 384 17.48 20.19 -6.56
N GLY A 385 17.40 19.61 -7.75
CA GLY A 385 17.04 18.20 -7.89
C GLY A 385 17.35 17.62 -9.26
N PRO A 386 17.17 16.31 -9.43
CA PRO A 386 17.63 15.61 -10.61
C PRO A 386 16.86 16.02 -11.86
N ILE A 387 17.50 15.91 -13.03
CA ILE A 387 16.85 16.10 -14.33
C ILE A 387 15.73 15.08 -14.49
N SER A 388 14.49 15.54 -14.32
CA SER A 388 13.29 14.69 -14.36
C SER A 388 12.26 15.31 -15.27
N LEU A 389 12.00 14.66 -16.41
CA LEU A 389 10.95 15.05 -17.35
C LEU A 389 9.72 14.15 -17.17
N TYR A 390 8.54 14.76 -17.12
CA TYR A 390 7.25 14.06 -17.04
C TYR A 390 6.53 14.19 -18.38
N PHE A 391 6.22 13.05 -19.00
CA PHE A 391 5.50 12.99 -20.26
C PHE A 391 4.13 12.34 -20.08
N LEU A 392 3.09 12.98 -20.62
CA LEU A 392 1.74 12.43 -20.71
C LEU A 392 1.36 12.32 -22.18
N THR A 393 1.12 11.10 -22.66
CA THR A 393 0.66 10.85 -24.03
C THR A 393 -0.84 10.57 -24.04
N ILE A 394 -1.60 11.40 -24.75
CA ILE A 394 -3.02 11.17 -25.03
C ILE A 394 -3.14 10.61 -26.45
N ALA A 395 -3.57 9.35 -26.56
CA ALA A 395 -3.82 8.72 -27.87
C ALA A 395 -4.85 7.59 -27.75
N GLU A 396 -5.53 7.28 -28.85
CA GLU A 396 -6.53 6.20 -28.91
C GLU A 396 -5.92 4.79 -28.77
N SER A 397 -6.75 3.79 -28.50
CA SER A 397 -6.31 2.40 -28.48
C SER A 397 -5.84 1.96 -29.87
N GLY A 398 -4.71 1.27 -29.96
CA GLY A 398 -4.12 0.86 -31.24
C GLY A 398 -3.08 1.84 -31.84
N GLU A 399 -2.92 3.04 -31.27
CA GLU A 399 -1.91 4.05 -31.68
C GLU A 399 -0.46 3.67 -31.35
N ARG A 400 -0.21 2.40 -30.99
CA ARG A 400 1.12 1.82 -30.76
C ARG A 400 1.96 2.56 -29.72
N LYS A 401 1.31 3.20 -28.73
CA LYS A 401 1.95 3.90 -27.59
C LYS A 401 3.05 3.06 -26.94
N THR A 402 2.69 1.86 -26.47
CA THR A 402 3.62 0.91 -25.82
C THR A 402 4.71 0.44 -26.77
N GLY A 403 4.40 0.33 -28.06
CA GLY A 403 5.38 -0.08 -29.07
C GLY A 403 6.47 0.97 -29.29
N THR A 404 6.11 2.26 -29.32
CA THR A 404 7.07 3.37 -29.37
C THR A 404 7.94 3.39 -28.13
N ASP A 405 7.32 3.34 -26.96
CA ASP A 405 8.01 3.48 -25.67
C ASP A 405 9.08 2.39 -25.52
N ARG A 406 8.71 1.14 -25.81
CA ARG A 406 9.60 -0.03 -25.75
C ARG A 406 10.82 0.06 -26.66
N ILE A 407 10.77 0.80 -27.77
CA ILE A 407 11.94 0.95 -28.66
C ILE A 407 13.05 1.69 -27.93
N PHE A 408 12.70 2.76 -27.20
CA PHE A 408 13.65 3.57 -26.48
C PHE A 408 13.97 3.01 -25.09
N SER A 409 12.97 2.47 -24.36
CA SER A 409 13.16 1.98 -22.98
C SER A 409 13.94 0.66 -22.90
N LYS A 410 13.93 -0.17 -23.94
CA LYS A 410 14.50 -1.53 -23.89
C LYS A 410 15.96 -1.59 -23.37
N PRO A 411 16.91 -0.75 -23.79
CA PRO A 411 18.27 -0.76 -23.23
C PRO A 411 18.29 -0.45 -21.73
N LEU A 412 17.42 0.43 -21.25
CA LEU A 412 17.28 0.73 -19.82
C LEU A 412 16.75 -0.48 -19.06
N GLU A 413 15.70 -1.13 -19.57
CA GLU A 413 15.13 -2.35 -18.97
C GLU A 413 16.15 -3.51 -18.93
N GLU A 414 16.99 -3.64 -19.96
CA GLU A 414 18.09 -4.62 -19.99
C GLU A 414 19.17 -4.30 -18.96
N TRP A 415 19.54 -3.03 -18.83
CA TRP A 415 20.49 -2.58 -17.81
C TRP A 415 19.95 -2.79 -16.40
N GLN A 416 18.69 -2.41 -16.14
CA GLN A 416 18.02 -2.61 -14.85
C GLN A 416 18.01 -4.09 -14.45
N ARG A 417 17.65 -4.99 -15.38
CA ARG A 417 17.68 -6.44 -15.13
C ARG A 417 19.07 -6.95 -14.79
N LYS A 418 20.10 -6.46 -15.48
CA LYS A 418 21.49 -6.82 -15.20
C LYS A 418 21.90 -6.37 -13.80
N VAL A 419 21.67 -5.09 -13.47
CA VAL A 419 22.02 -4.52 -12.17
C VAL A 419 21.26 -5.20 -11.03
N ALA A 420 19.96 -5.46 -11.20
CA ALA A 420 19.15 -6.15 -10.19
C ALA A 420 19.70 -7.55 -9.88
N LYS A 421 20.15 -8.28 -10.91
CA LYS A 421 20.77 -9.59 -10.75
C LYS A 421 22.12 -9.52 -10.04
N GLU A 422 22.94 -8.52 -10.36
CA GLU A 422 24.24 -8.30 -9.72
C GLU A 422 24.07 -7.92 -8.24
N MET A 423 23.07 -7.10 -7.92
CA MET A 423 22.79 -6.61 -6.57
C MET A 423 21.95 -7.57 -5.71
N GLN A 424 21.47 -8.69 -6.27
CA GLN A 424 20.52 -9.58 -5.60
C GLN A 424 21.00 -10.03 -4.20
N ASN A 425 22.27 -10.39 -4.09
CA ASN A 425 22.85 -10.84 -2.81
C ASN A 425 22.94 -9.71 -1.79
N GLU A 426 23.37 -8.51 -2.21
CA GLU A 426 23.45 -7.32 -1.35
C GLU A 426 22.07 -6.87 -0.87
N ILE A 427 21.04 -6.98 -1.72
CA ILE A 427 19.66 -6.69 -1.37
C ILE A 427 19.16 -7.67 -0.32
N ILE A 428 19.41 -8.98 -0.47
CA ILE A 428 19.03 -10.01 0.50
C ILE A 428 19.71 -9.74 1.85
N GLU A 429 21.02 -9.47 1.84
CA GLU A 429 21.77 -9.17 3.06
C GLU A 429 21.27 -7.91 3.74
N SER A 430 21.06 -6.83 2.97
CA SER A 430 20.54 -5.56 3.49
C SER A 430 19.13 -5.72 4.08
N ARG A 431 18.26 -6.51 3.45
CA ARG A 431 16.92 -6.83 3.98
C ARG A 431 17.00 -7.61 5.28
N ALA A 432 17.86 -8.64 5.35
CA ALA A 432 18.07 -9.42 6.56
C ALA A 432 18.61 -8.55 7.72
N MET A 433 19.55 -7.65 7.43
CA MET A 433 20.08 -6.69 8.41
C MET A 433 19.00 -5.72 8.90
N LEU A 434 18.17 -5.21 7.98
CA LEU A 434 17.06 -4.31 8.31
C LEU A 434 16.02 -5.00 9.21
N ASP A 435 15.69 -6.26 8.93
CA ASP A 435 14.72 -7.03 9.72
C ASP A 435 15.26 -7.42 11.10
N ALA A 436 16.56 -7.76 11.18
CA ALA A 436 17.25 -7.94 12.45
C ALA A 436 17.20 -6.64 13.28
N TRP A 437 17.54 -5.50 12.67
CA TRP A 437 17.50 -4.20 13.33
C TRP A 437 16.08 -3.81 13.78
N LYS A 438 15.05 -4.03 12.94
CA LYS A 438 13.65 -3.79 13.30
C LYS A 438 13.22 -4.65 14.49
N SER A 439 13.66 -5.91 14.52
CA SER A 439 13.38 -6.84 15.62
C SER A 439 14.05 -6.38 16.92
N GLU A 440 15.33 -6.00 16.87
CA GLU A 440 16.07 -5.44 18.01
C GLU A 440 15.42 -4.16 18.53
N ARG A 441 15.08 -3.23 17.62
CA ARG A 441 14.38 -1.98 17.96
C ARG A 441 13.05 -2.27 18.66
N THR A 442 12.27 -3.22 18.15
CA THR A 442 10.98 -3.58 18.74
C THR A 442 11.15 -4.20 20.12
N ALA A 443 12.15 -5.06 20.31
CA ALA A 443 12.49 -5.65 21.60
C ALA A 443 12.92 -4.58 22.62
N LEU A 444 13.79 -3.64 22.22
CA LEU A 444 14.22 -2.51 23.05
C LEU A 444 13.04 -1.60 23.42
N LEU A 445 12.17 -1.25 22.46
CA LEU A 445 10.97 -0.46 22.74
C LEU A 445 10.04 -1.16 23.72
N SER A 446 9.88 -2.49 23.59
CA SER A 446 9.10 -3.31 24.52
C SER A 446 9.72 -3.32 25.93
N GLN A 447 11.05 -3.47 26.03
CA GLN A 447 11.76 -3.40 27.31
C GLN A 447 11.64 -2.01 27.95
N ILE A 448 11.81 -0.93 27.19
CA ILE A 448 11.61 0.44 27.68
C ILE A 448 10.18 0.63 28.21
N LYS A 449 9.17 0.10 27.50
CA LYS A 449 7.77 0.14 27.92
C LYS A 449 7.55 -0.66 29.22
N GLN A 450 8.14 -1.85 29.34
CA GLN A 450 8.06 -2.67 30.55
C GLN A 450 8.76 -2.02 31.74
N GLU A 451 9.94 -1.43 31.55
CA GLU A 451 10.68 -0.73 32.61
C GLU A 451 9.98 0.57 33.04
N LYS A 452 9.36 1.31 32.10
CA LYS A 452 8.50 2.45 32.42
C LYS A 452 7.30 2.00 33.27
N ASN A 453 6.65 0.89 32.89
CA ASN A 453 5.54 0.32 33.66
C ASN A 453 5.97 -0.21 35.02
N LYS A 454 7.15 -0.84 35.14
CA LYS A 454 7.72 -1.28 36.42
C LYS A 454 8.03 -0.10 37.34
N LYS A 455 8.59 1.00 36.81
CA LYS A 455 8.81 2.24 37.57
C LYS A 455 7.48 2.86 38.04
N LEU A 456 6.47 2.92 37.17
CA LEU A 456 5.11 3.36 37.53
C LEU A 456 4.47 2.49 38.63
N THR A 457 4.74 1.18 38.66
CA THR A 457 4.27 0.30 39.74
C THR A 457 5.13 0.32 41.00
N LYS A 458 6.39 0.78 40.94
CA LYS A 458 7.31 0.86 42.09
C LYS A 458 7.25 2.18 42.85
N ASP A 459 6.66 3.23 42.27
CA ASP A 459 6.51 4.55 42.93
C ASP A 459 5.43 4.60 44.03
N TYR A 460 4.84 3.46 44.43
CA TYR A 460 4.00 3.35 45.64
C TYR A 460 4.67 2.59 46.80
N SER A 461 5.95 2.24 46.72
CA SER A 461 6.66 1.68 47.88
C SER A 461 8.16 2.02 47.86
N THR A 462 8.50 3.05 48.63
CA THR A 462 9.78 3.35 49.30
C THR A 462 11.09 3.36 48.50
N GLU A 463 11.65 4.57 48.42
CA GLU A 463 13.07 4.97 48.46
C GLU A 463 14.16 3.91 48.17
N LYS A 464 14.80 4.02 46.99
CA LYS A 464 16.27 4.14 46.81
C LYS A 464 16.61 4.26 45.33
N ASN A 465 17.00 5.46 44.92
CA ASN A 465 17.59 5.72 43.60
C ASN A 465 19.12 5.51 43.65
N VAL A 466 19.64 5.10 42.48
CA VAL A 466 20.99 5.34 41.90
C VAL A 466 21.60 4.03 41.36
N LYS A 467 21.78 4.01 40.02
CA LYS A 467 22.70 3.21 39.16
C LYS A 467 22.01 2.64 37.90
N ILE A 468 21.72 3.49 36.90
CA ILE A 468 21.39 3.03 35.52
C ILE A 468 22.13 3.85 34.43
N SER A 469 22.87 4.91 34.78
CA SER A 469 23.45 5.83 33.79
C SER A 469 24.74 5.37 33.10
N GLU A 470 25.34 4.22 33.46
CA GLU A 470 26.64 3.80 32.91
C GLU A 470 26.55 2.81 31.74
N GLY A 471 25.45 2.05 31.60
CA GLY A 471 25.32 1.02 30.54
C GLY A 471 24.99 1.55 29.14
N ILE A 472 24.50 2.79 29.02
CA ILE A 472 24.00 3.35 27.74
C ILE A 472 25.10 4.07 26.94
N LYS A 473 26.25 4.40 27.54
CA LYS A 473 27.33 5.13 26.85
C LYS A 473 28.23 4.25 25.97
N LEU A 474 28.17 2.92 26.09
CA LEU A 474 29.12 2.01 25.43
C LEU A 474 28.64 1.44 24.08
N SER A 475 27.38 1.60 23.66
CA SER A 475 26.89 1.02 22.39
C SER A 475 26.76 2.00 21.22
N ASN A 476 26.87 3.32 21.45
CA ASN A 476 26.64 4.32 20.40
C ASN A 476 27.91 4.74 19.63
N ARG A 477 29.10 4.26 20.00
CA ARG A 477 30.36 4.71 19.35
C ARG A 477 30.85 3.84 18.19
N ASP A 478 30.42 2.58 18.08
CA ASP A 478 31.10 1.61 17.20
C ASP A 478 30.24 1.06 16.04
N ARG A 479 29.11 1.68 15.67
CA ARG A 479 28.22 1.12 14.62
C ARG A 479 27.68 2.12 13.59
N CYS A 480 28.40 3.19 13.28
CA CYS A 480 28.06 4.08 12.16
C CYS A 480 29.33 4.45 11.37
N ASP A 481 29.94 3.45 10.74
CA ASP A 481 30.88 3.65 9.63
C ASP A 481 30.44 2.73 8.49
N VAL A 482 29.35 3.09 7.82
CA VAL A 482 29.12 2.67 6.44
C VAL A 482 29.57 3.85 5.58
N PRO A 483 30.61 3.71 4.74
CA PRO A 483 31.06 4.81 3.91
C PRO A 483 29.96 5.17 2.90
N LEU A 484 29.30 6.30 3.10
CA LEU A 484 28.58 7.00 2.04
C LEU A 484 29.58 7.23 0.90
N ALA A 485 29.31 6.65 -0.27
CA ALA A 485 30.07 6.94 -1.48
C ALA A 485 30.10 8.46 -1.65
N LYS A 486 31.30 9.05 -1.61
CA LYS A 486 31.50 10.49 -1.76
C LYS A 486 31.06 10.88 -3.17
N THR A 487 29.92 11.55 -3.30
CA THR A 487 29.65 12.40 -4.46
C THR A 487 30.72 13.50 -4.52
N PRO A 488 31.29 13.81 -5.69
CA PRO A 488 32.25 14.90 -5.81
C PRO A 488 31.53 16.21 -5.49
N GLN A 489 31.92 16.88 -4.40
CA GLN A 489 31.47 18.25 -4.14
C GLN A 489 32.15 19.17 -5.15
N ALA A 490 31.37 19.74 -6.07
CA ALA A 490 31.81 20.89 -6.86
C ALA A 490 32.06 22.07 -5.90
N SER A 491 33.16 22.79 -6.11
CA SER A 491 33.54 23.95 -5.32
C SER A 491 32.57 25.12 -5.51
N SER A 492 32.38 25.91 -4.46
CA SER A 492 31.54 27.12 -4.44
C SER A 492 31.91 28.19 -5.47
N GLU A 493 33.04 28.05 -6.17
CA GLU A 493 33.46 28.96 -7.25
C GLU A 493 32.81 28.62 -8.60
N ASP A 494 32.30 27.40 -8.81
CA ASP A 494 31.69 26.98 -10.09
C ASP A 494 30.23 27.46 -10.25
N LEU A 495 29.59 27.91 -9.17
CA LEU A 495 28.17 28.33 -9.14
C LEU A 495 27.93 29.81 -9.48
N LEU A 496 28.98 30.59 -9.75
CA LEU A 496 28.87 32.05 -9.99
C LEU A 496 29.05 32.49 -11.44
N ALA A 497 29.10 31.57 -12.41
CA ALA A 497 29.25 31.89 -13.83
C ALA A 497 28.04 31.44 -14.66
N PHE A 498 26.87 32.05 -14.44
CA PHE A 498 25.77 32.00 -15.41
C PHE A 498 25.09 33.37 -15.48
N GLU A 499 25.48 34.18 -16.47
CA GLU A 499 24.79 35.42 -16.81
C GLU A 499 23.55 35.10 -17.69
N PRO A 500 22.34 35.52 -17.29
CA PRO A 500 21.10 35.17 -17.96
C PRO A 500 20.77 36.16 -19.07
N GLU A 501 21.66 36.33 -20.06
CA GLU A 501 21.35 37.12 -21.26
C GLU A 501 21.93 36.46 -22.51
N LYS A 502 21.18 35.51 -23.08
CA LYS A 502 21.09 35.18 -24.53
C LYS A 502 20.40 33.83 -24.74
N VAL A 503 19.08 33.80 -24.59
CA VAL A 503 18.24 32.86 -25.33
C VAL A 503 16.94 33.58 -25.68
N ILE A 504 16.90 34.15 -26.88
CA ILE A 504 15.66 34.37 -27.65
C ILE A 504 15.77 33.47 -28.87
#